data_AF-B8HHR1-F1
#
_entry.id   AF-B8HHR1-F1
#
_cell.length_a   1.000
_cell.length_b   1.000
_cell.length_c   1.000
_cell.angle_alpha   90.00
_cell.angle_beta   90.00
_cell.angle_gamma   90.00
#
_symmetry.space_group_name_H-M   'P 1'
#
loop_
_entity.id
_entity.type
_entity.pdbx_description
1 polymer ?
#
loop_
_entity_poly.entity_id
_entity_poly.type
_entity_poly.pdbx_seq_one_letter_code
_entity_poly.pdbx_strand_id
1 'polypeptide(L)'
;MTTPTARQPRGIPAGGQFAATTRTEPSLILSAPVVAPEYVEHRLAELGLGAHLSVDQINEVSTLLNDSKDFTDRNIQIVADDLHLRAHGYSASQARDAQEGLSMLRAAGLNEQADALEAVTDARLANARGAAAHEYSGHARHASDPVLADGKTVPVPADDPRVQAGEVFDRVAAEGNVFARASTVDSPHDTQAIRFQANRPLSDEEAYALSGVVGYANRAAIGGEPLDDPQRGPARDTPYSFIARIDTNKGRQGDFEKFESMIPDIISNGSAPRSTKGGTRAIEPFADQDLKLEIYYAE
;
A
#
# COMPACT_ATOMS: atom_id res chain seq x y z
N MET A 1 -34.30 60.68 -15.08
CA MET A 1 -32.90 60.25 -15.30
C MET A 1 -31.99 61.42 -14.95
N THR A 2 -31.34 61.35 -13.79
CA THR A 2 -30.30 62.28 -13.34
C THR A 2 -29.41 61.50 -12.37
N THR A 3 -28.24 61.07 -12.83
CA THR A 3 -27.27 60.31 -12.05
C THR A 3 -26.56 61.27 -11.07
N PRO A 4 -26.54 61.01 -9.75
CA PRO A 4 -25.82 61.86 -8.82
C PRO A 4 -24.30 61.63 -8.96
N THR A 5 -23.59 62.65 -9.42
CA THR A 5 -22.12 62.68 -9.49
C THR A 5 -21.55 62.92 -8.09
N ALA A 6 -20.73 61.99 -7.59
CA ALA A 6 -20.07 62.13 -6.29
C ALA A 6 -19.07 63.30 -6.31
N ARG A 7 -19.18 64.20 -5.33
CA ARG A 7 -18.21 65.30 -5.12
C ARG A 7 -16.90 64.72 -4.59
N GLN A 8 -15.81 64.88 -5.34
CA GLN A 8 -14.46 64.68 -4.79
C GLN A 8 -14.15 65.77 -3.75
N PRO A 9 -13.70 65.43 -2.53
CA PRO A 9 -13.25 66.42 -1.57
C PRO A 9 -11.94 67.05 -2.06
N ARG A 10 -11.93 68.38 -2.15
CA ARG A 10 -10.70 69.16 -2.34
C ARG A 10 -9.80 68.96 -1.11
N GLY A 11 -8.66 68.30 -1.30
CA GLY A 11 -7.66 68.12 -0.26
C GLY A 11 -7.18 69.46 0.31
N ILE A 12 -6.99 69.49 1.62
CA ILE A 12 -6.41 70.62 2.35
C ILE A 12 -4.88 70.55 2.18
N PRO A 13 -4.20 71.59 1.69
CA PRO A 13 -2.75 71.57 1.59
C PRO A 13 -2.14 71.71 3.00
N ALA A 14 -1.53 70.63 3.49
CA ALA A 14 -0.78 70.64 4.74
C ALA A 14 0.61 71.27 4.52
N GLY A 15 0.68 72.60 4.69
CA GLY A 15 1.94 73.29 4.93
C GLY A 15 2.33 73.08 6.40
N GLY A 16 3.16 72.07 6.65
CA GLY A 16 3.69 71.79 7.99
C GLY A 16 4.56 70.54 7.95
N GLN A 17 5.79 70.66 8.44
CA GLN A 17 6.80 69.62 8.43
C GLN A 17 6.32 68.35 9.15
N PHE A 18 5.89 67.34 8.38
CA PHE A 18 5.79 65.97 8.87
C PHE A 18 7.02 65.22 8.36
N ALA A 19 7.94 64.91 9.28
CA ALA A 19 8.95 63.90 9.01
C ALA A 19 8.22 62.57 8.80
N ALA A 20 8.34 62.00 7.60
CA ALA A 20 7.84 60.67 7.31
C ALA A 20 8.67 59.66 8.11
N THR A 21 8.30 59.39 9.36
CA THR A 21 8.71 58.15 10.01
C THR A 21 7.97 57.04 9.31
N THR A 22 8.68 56.28 8.48
CA THR A 22 8.24 54.99 7.95
C THR A 22 7.89 54.08 9.13
N ARG A 23 6.64 54.13 9.59
CA ARG A 23 6.09 53.04 10.38
C ARG A 23 5.96 51.87 9.42
N THR A 24 6.92 50.97 9.46
CA THR A 24 6.75 49.61 8.96
C THR A 24 5.47 49.07 9.60
N GLU A 25 4.43 48.90 8.79
CA GLU A 25 3.27 48.12 9.18
C GLU A 25 3.79 46.75 9.64
N PRO A 26 3.38 46.26 10.82
CA PRO A 26 3.77 44.92 11.22
C PRO A 26 3.25 43.95 10.15
N SER A 27 4.17 43.36 9.39
CA SER A 27 3.85 42.29 8.47
C SER A 27 3.38 41.10 9.29
N LEU A 28 2.08 40.99 9.48
CA LEU A 28 1.46 39.88 10.18
C LEU A 28 1.45 38.71 9.20
N ILE A 29 2.49 37.87 9.27
CA ILE A 29 2.54 36.61 8.55
C ILE A 29 1.59 35.68 9.30
N LEU A 30 0.38 35.50 8.76
CA LEU A 30 -0.50 34.42 9.19
C LEU A 30 0.16 33.12 8.73
N SER A 31 0.89 32.47 9.62
CA SER A 31 1.37 31.10 9.40
C SER A 31 0.16 30.20 9.13
N ALA A 32 0.31 29.26 8.19
CA ALA A 32 -0.73 28.29 7.90
C ALA A 32 -1.16 27.59 9.22
N PRO A 33 -2.46 27.29 9.39
CA PRO A 33 -2.91 26.58 10.58
C PRO A 33 -2.14 25.26 10.69
N VAL A 34 -1.53 25.07 11.85
CA VAL A 34 -0.90 23.82 12.27
C VAL A 34 -1.72 23.32 13.44
N VAL A 35 -2.21 22.10 13.32
CA VAL A 35 -2.94 21.40 14.37
C VAL A 35 -1.93 20.66 15.23
N ALA A 36 -2.03 20.88 16.53
CA ALA A 36 -1.19 20.23 17.52
C ALA A 36 -1.69 18.79 17.77
N PRO A 37 -0.79 17.83 18.09
CA PRO A 37 -1.18 16.44 18.32
C PRO A 37 -2.26 16.26 19.38
N GLU A 38 -2.30 17.12 20.39
CA GLU A 38 -3.29 17.06 21.48
C GLU A 38 -4.73 17.31 20.97
N TYR A 39 -4.90 18.13 19.94
CA TYR A 39 -6.21 18.32 19.31
C TYR A 39 -6.64 17.05 18.56
N VAL A 40 -5.71 16.42 17.84
CA VAL A 40 -5.98 15.20 17.07
C VAL A 40 -6.33 14.06 18.02
N GLU A 41 -5.57 13.90 19.11
CA GLU A 41 -5.86 12.93 20.16
C GLU A 41 -7.27 13.12 20.73
N HIS A 42 -7.65 14.35 21.06
CA HIS A 42 -8.99 14.66 21.56
C HIS A 42 -10.09 14.31 20.54
N ARG A 43 -9.92 14.68 19.26
CA ARG A 43 -10.89 14.34 18.21
C ARG A 43 -10.99 12.83 17.99
N LEU A 44 -9.87 12.11 17.98
CA LEU A 44 -9.86 10.66 17.85
C LEU A 44 -10.56 9.98 19.03
N ALA A 45 -10.40 10.52 20.24
CA ALA A 45 -11.14 10.04 21.41
C ALA A 45 -12.66 10.26 21.26
N GLU A 46 -13.10 11.44 20.79
CA GLU A 46 -14.52 11.73 20.53
C GLU A 46 -15.12 10.83 19.44
N LEU A 47 -14.32 10.43 18.45
CA LEU A 47 -14.73 9.49 17.40
C LEU A 47 -14.73 8.02 17.86
N GLY A 48 -14.21 7.73 19.06
CA GLY A 48 -14.04 6.38 19.58
C GLY A 48 -12.89 5.61 18.91
N LEU A 49 -11.97 6.29 18.25
CA LEU A 49 -10.82 5.70 17.55
C LEU A 49 -9.53 5.78 18.38
N GLY A 50 -9.45 6.69 19.35
CA GLY A 50 -8.24 6.95 20.14
C GLY A 50 -7.73 5.71 20.89
N ALA A 51 -8.62 4.84 21.37
CA ALA A 51 -8.23 3.61 22.08
C ALA A 51 -7.57 2.55 21.18
N HIS A 52 -7.64 2.73 19.86
CA HIS A 52 -7.12 1.79 18.87
C HIS A 52 -5.80 2.23 18.24
N LEU A 53 -5.33 3.45 18.53
CA LEU A 53 -4.13 4.00 17.92
C LEU A 53 -3.00 4.11 18.96
N SER A 54 -1.77 3.83 18.53
CA SER A 54 -0.58 4.12 19.32
C SER A 54 -0.30 5.63 19.33
N VAL A 55 0.50 6.09 20.30
CA VAL A 55 0.95 7.49 20.37
C VAL A 55 1.68 7.89 19.08
N ASP A 56 2.48 6.98 18.51
CA ASP A 56 3.19 7.22 17.25
C ASP A 56 2.22 7.38 16.08
N GLN A 57 1.17 6.55 16.00
CA GLN A 57 0.14 6.67 14.98
C GLN A 57 -0.64 7.98 15.12
N ILE A 58 -0.94 8.44 16.34
CA ILE A 58 -1.61 9.73 16.56
C ILE A 58 -0.73 10.90 16.08
N ASN A 59 0.59 10.83 16.33
CA ASN A 59 1.54 11.81 15.81
C ASN A 59 1.61 11.80 14.27
N GLU A 60 1.54 10.62 13.66
CA GLU A 60 1.52 10.47 12.20
C GLU A 60 0.22 11.01 11.59
N VAL A 61 -0.95 10.72 12.18
CA VAL A 61 -2.23 11.34 11.80
C VAL A 61 -2.10 12.86 11.80
N SER A 62 -1.52 13.42 12.88
CA SER A 62 -1.33 14.86 13.02
C SER A 62 -0.45 15.46 11.92
N THR A 63 0.59 14.74 11.52
CA THR A 63 1.47 15.15 10.42
C THR A 63 0.72 15.15 9.09
N LEU A 64 0.01 14.06 8.77
CA LEU A 64 -0.74 13.92 7.51
C LEU A 64 -1.88 14.95 7.38
N LEU A 65 -2.57 15.27 8.48
CA LEU A 65 -3.60 16.31 8.51
C LEU A 65 -2.99 17.71 8.30
N ASN A 66 -1.82 17.97 8.87
CA ASN A 66 -1.10 19.22 8.67
C ASN A 66 -0.62 19.38 7.23
N ASP A 67 -0.30 18.30 6.54
CA ASP A 67 0.06 18.32 5.11
C ASP A 67 -1.16 18.52 4.22
N SER A 68 -2.27 17.84 4.49
CA SER A 68 -3.51 17.96 3.70
C SER A 68 -4.26 19.27 3.92
N LYS A 69 -4.08 19.91 5.08
CA LYS A 69 -4.85 21.07 5.56
C LYS A 69 -6.37 20.81 5.68
N ASP A 70 -6.79 19.55 5.73
CA ASP A 70 -8.16 19.13 5.95
C ASP A 70 -8.31 18.50 7.34
N PHE A 71 -8.96 19.22 8.25
CA PHE A 71 -9.15 18.83 9.65
C PHE A 71 -10.59 18.38 9.94
N THR A 72 -11.36 18.01 8.92
CA THR A 72 -12.71 17.48 9.10
C THR A 72 -12.70 16.12 9.79
N ASP A 73 -13.74 15.79 10.56
CA ASP A 73 -13.87 14.49 11.23
C ASP A 73 -13.77 13.32 10.24
N ARG A 74 -14.33 13.51 9.05
CA ARG A 74 -14.25 12.53 7.98
C ARG A 74 -12.80 12.29 7.57
N ASN A 75 -12.01 13.35 7.39
CA ASN A 75 -10.61 13.18 7.01
C ASN A 75 -9.78 12.59 8.16
N ILE A 76 -10.01 13.01 9.40
CA ILE A 76 -9.38 12.43 10.59
C ILE A 76 -9.63 10.92 10.66
N GLN A 77 -10.89 10.49 10.44
CA GLN A 77 -11.26 9.07 10.42
C GLN A 77 -10.57 8.32 9.28
N ILE A 78 -10.57 8.86 8.05
CA ILE A 78 -9.92 8.23 6.89
C ILE A 78 -8.43 8.03 7.14
N VAL A 79 -7.73 9.06 7.63
CA VAL A 79 -6.29 8.99 7.90
C VAL A 79 -5.98 8.00 9.03
N ALA A 80 -6.79 8.00 10.09
CA ALA A 80 -6.67 7.03 11.18
C ALA A 80 -6.91 5.59 10.72
N ASP A 81 -7.94 5.38 9.90
CA ASP A 81 -8.27 4.07 9.34
C ASP A 81 -7.17 3.55 8.43
N ASP A 82 -6.63 4.41 7.55
CA ASP A 82 -5.52 4.06 6.66
C ASP A 82 -4.25 3.70 7.44
N LEU A 83 -3.91 4.47 8.47
CA LEU A 83 -2.75 4.17 9.32
C LEU A 83 -2.90 2.87 10.11
N HIS A 84 -4.09 2.63 10.67
CA HIS A 84 -4.37 1.40 11.40
C HIS A 84 -4.39 0.20 10.45
N LEU A 85 -4.95 0.37 9.25
CA LEU A 85 -4.95 -0.63 8.17
C LEU A 85 -3.52 -0.99 7.76
N ARG A 86 -2.66 -0.01 7.52
CA ARG A 86 -1.24 -0.23 7.19
C ARG A 86 -0.48 -0.96 8.30
N ALA A 87 -0.77 -0.65 9.57
CA ALA A 87 -0.07 -1.23 10.70
C ALA A 87 -0.57 -2.63 11.10
N HIS A 88 -1.85 -2.93 10.88
CA HIS A 88 -2.49 -4.11 11.46
C HIS A 88 -3.34 -4.93 10.48
N GLY A 89 -3.53 -4.48 9.25
CA GLY A 89 -4.33 -5.16 8.23
C GLY A 89 -5.85 -4.98 8.35
N TYR A 90 -6.32 -4.05 9.21
CA TYR A 90 -7.73 -3.68 9.35
C TYR A 90 -7.86 -2.23 9.84
N SER A 91 -9.02 -1.59 9.63
CA SER A 91 -9.21 -0.18 9.99
C SER A 91 -9.52 0.03 11.48
N ALA A 92 -9.25 1.22 12.00
CA ALA A 92 -9.56 1.57 13.39
C ALA A 92 -11.07 1.54 13.65
N SER A 93 -11.87 1.95 12.66
CA SER A 93 -13.34 1.87 12.69
C SER A 93 -13.82 0.41 12.81
N GLN A 94 -13.23 -0.52 12.05
CA GLN A 94 -13.55 -1.95 12.16
C GLN A 94 -13.22 -2.51 13.55
N ALA A 95 -12.09 -2.08 14.12
CA ALA A 95 -11.68 -2.46 15.47
C ALA A 95 -12.70 -2.01 16.52
N ARG A 96 -13.15 -0.77 16.40
CA ARG A 96 -14.16 -0.16 17.27
C ARG A 96 -15.51 -0.88 17.16
N ASP A 97 -16.00 -1.10 15.95
CA ASP A 97 -17.29 -1.75 15.70
C ASP A 97 -17.27 -3.20 16.21
N ALA A 98 -16.14 -3.90 16.10
CA ALA A 98 -15.97 -5.25 16.67
C ALA A 98 -16.04 -5.22 18.21
N GLN A 99 -15.38 -4.26 18.87
CA GLN A 99 -15.44 -4.10 20.32
C GLN A 99 -16.85 -3.71 20.81
N GLU A 100 -17.57 -2.88 20.06
CA GLU A 100 -18.96 -2.53 20.36
C GLU A 100 -19.85 -3.77 20.27
N GLY A 101 -19.70 -4.58 19.21
CA GLY A 101 -20.43 -5.84 19.05
C GLY A 101 -20.16 -6.83 20.20
N LEU A 102 -18.91 -6.98 20.62
CA LEU A 102 -18.54 -7.79 21.78
C LEU A 102 -19.17 -7.27 23.07
N SER A 103 -19.16 -5.95 23.27
CA SER A 103 -19.77 -5.32 24.45
C SER A 103 -21.28 -5.52 24.49
N MET A 104 -21.96 -5.45 23.34
CA MET A 104 -23.39 -5.72 23.22
C MET A 104 -23.73 -7.19 23.54
N LEU A 105 -22.93 -8.15 23.06
CA LEU A 105 -23.12 -9.57 23.36
C LEU A 105 -22.99 -9.84 24.87
N ARG A 106 -21.97 -9.27 25.51
CA ARG A 106 -21.77 -9.37 26.96
C ARG A 106 -22.92 -8.74 27.73
N ALA A 107 -23.39 -7.56 27.31
CA ALA A 107 -24.55 -6.90 27.92
C ALA A 107 -25.85 -7.72 27.77
N ALA A 108 -25.98 -8.52 26.71
CA ALA A 108 -27.10 -9.44 26.49
C ALA A 108 -26.96 -10.77 27.27
N GLY A 109 -25.89 -10.98 28.03
CA GLY A 109 -25.63 -12.22 28.77
C GLY A 109 -25.08 -13.36 27.91
N LEU A 110 -24.69 -13.08 26.66
CA LEU A 110 -24.15 -14.05 25.69
C LEU A 110 -22.63 -14.13 25.81
N ASN A 111 -22.12 -14.42 27.01
CA ASN A 111 -20.68 -14.36 27.30
C ASN A 111 -19.88 -15.39 26.51
N GLU A 112 -20.37 -16.63 26.39
CA GLU A 112 -19.67 -17.68 25.63
C GLU A 112 -19.52 -17.33 24.14
N GLN A 113 -20.54 -16.69 23.54
CA GLN A 113 -20.49 -16.23 22.16
C GLN A 113 -19.55 -15.04 21.98
N ALA A 114 -19.53 -14.12 22.96
CA ALA A 114 -18.59 -13.01 22.96
C ALA A 114 -17.15 -13.51 23.05
N ASP A 115 -16.85 -14.45 23.96
CA ASP A 115 -15.51 -15.01 24.14
C ASP A 115 -15.05 -15.80 22.90
N ALA A 116 -15.96 -16.57 22.28
CA ALA A 116 -15.66 -17.26 21.03
C ALA A 116 -15.36 -16.28 19.87
N LEU A 117 -16.12 -15.18 19.78
CA LEU A 117 -15.91 -14.16 18.75
C LEU A 117 -14.61 -13.39 18.99
N GLU A 118 -14.30 -13.04 20.23
CA GLU A 118 -13.05 -12.40 20.63
C GLU A 118 -11.85 -13.28 20.26
N ALA A 119 -11.89 -14.58 20.55
CA ALA A 119 -10.83 -15.52 20.18
C ALA A 119 -10.63 -15.62 18.66
N VAL A 120 -11.72 -15.62 17.87
CA VAL A 120 -11.63 -15.64 16.40
C VAL A 120 -11.09 -14.32 15.86
N THR A 121 -11.52 -13.20 16.42
CA THR A 121 -11.01 -11.87 16.06
C THR A 121 -9.53 -11.80 16.39
N ASP A 122 -9.10 -12.12 17.61
CA ASP A 122 -7.70 -12.09 18.03
C ASP A 122 -6.82 -13.01 17.17
N ALA A 123 -7.28 -14.22 16.83
CA ALA A 123 -6.56 -15.11 15.93
C ALA A 123 -6.41 -14.50 14.51
N ARG A 124 -7.47 -13.85 14.00
CA ARG A 124 -7.38 -13.12 12.73
C ARG A 124 -6.50 -11.89 12.82
N LEU A 125 -6.53 -11.15 13.92
CA LEU A 125 -5.68 -9.98 14.14
C LEU A 125 -4.21 -10.38 14.28
N ALA A 126 -3.92 -11.51 14.94
CA ALA A 126 -2.56 -12.04 15.02
C ALA A 126 -2.04 -12.45 13.63
N ASN A 127 -2.87 -13.08 12.81
CA ASN A 127 -2.52 -13.42 11.43
C ASN A 127 -2.36 -12.17 10.54
N ALA A 128 -3.23 -11.17 10.70
CA ALA A 128 -3.16 -9.92 9.95
C ALA A 128 -1.96 -9.06 10.38
N ARG A 129 -1.60 -9.05 11.66
CA ARG A 129 -0.35 -8.43 12.16
C ARG A 129 0.88 -9.17 11.69
N GLY A 130 0.83 -10.50 11.60
CA GLY A 130 1.83 -11.28 10.88
C GLY A 130 1.98 -10.74 9.46
N ALA A 131 0.90 -10.70 8.69
CA ALA A 131 0.89 -10.20 7.31
C ALA A 131 1.35 -8.74 7.15
N ALA A 132 0.94 -7.82 8.03
CA ALA A 132 1.32 -6.40 7.99
C ALA A 132 2.77 -6.15 8.44
N ALA A 133 3.26 -6.88 9.46
CA ALA A 133 4.68 -6.92 9.80
C ALA A 133 5.52 -7.56 8.66
N HIS A 134 4.92 -8.48 7.90
CA HIS A 134 5.51 -9.04 6.69
C HIS A 134 5.58 -8.01 5.55
N GLU A 135 4.61 -7.10 5.40
CA GLU A 135 4.58 -6.02 4.39
C GLU A 135 5.64 -4.92 4.60
N TYR A 136 6.11 -4.66 5.83
CA TYR A 136 6.96 -3.49 6.13
C TYR A 136 8.44 -3.78 6.41
N SER A 137 8.92 -5.02 6.29
CA SER A 137 10.30 -5.37 6.69
C SER A 137 11.01 -6.30 5.70
N GLY A 138 11.67 -5.75 4.68
CA GLY A 138 12.56 -6.58 3.86
C GLY A 138 13.39 -5.81 2.84
N HIS A 139 12.85 -4.74 2.27
CA HIS A 139 13.55 -3.96 1.27
C HIS A 139 13.63 -2.50 1.69
N ALA A 140 14.86 -1.96 1.76
CA ALA A 140 15.05 -0.53 1.87
C ALA A 140 14.48 0.13 0.61
N ARG A 141 13.31 0.76 0.72
CA ARG A 141 12.74 1.59 -0.34
C ARG A 141 13.70 2.73 -0.65
N HIS A 142 14.11 2.88 -1.90
CA HIS A 142 14.88 4.05 -2.30
C HIS A 142 13.92 5.23 -2.49
N ALA A 143 13.99 6.21 -1.59
CA ALA A 143 12.99 7.29 -1.47
C ALA A 143 13.11 8.41 -2.53
N SER A 144 13.68 8.15 -3.71
CA SER A 144 13.91 9.22 -4.71
C SER A 144 14.20 8.70 -6.11
N ASP A 145 13.30 7.90 -6.68
CA ASP A 145 13.39 7.60 -8.11
C ASP A 145 12.97 8.83 -8.93
N PRO A 146 13.74 9.23 -9.96
CA PRO A 146 13.36 10.35 -10.81
C PRO A 146 12.03 10.05 -11.51
N VAL A 147 11.14 11.04 -11.52
CA VAL A 147 9.79 10.93 -12.08
C VAL A 147 9.75 11.54 -13.48
N LEU A 148 9.16 10.81 -14.42
CA LEU A 148 8.89 11.21 -15.79
C LEU A 148 7.73 12.23 -15.85
N ALA A 149 7.58 12.89 -16.99
CA ALA A 149 6.53 13.89 -17.19
C ALA A 149 5.09 13.33 -17.10
N ASP A 150 4.92 12.01 -17.25
CA ASP A 150 3.65 11.29 -17.10
C ASP A 150 3.36 10.86 -15.66
N GLY A 151 4.24 11.21 -14.70
CA GLY A 151 4.10 10.86 -13.30
C GLY A 151 4.66 9.47 -12.93
N LYS A 152 5.15 8.68 -13.90
CA LYS A 152 5.79 7.39 -13.63
C LYS A 152 7.27 7.56 -13.27
N THR A 153 7.85 6.65 -12.48
CA THR A 153 9.30 6.64 -12.23
C THR A 153 10.10 6.26 -13.47
N VAL A 154 11.37 6.64 -13.59
CA VAL A 154 12.24 6.17 -14.67
C VAL A 154 12.56 4.68 -14.43
N PRO A 155 12.36 3.78 -15.41
CA PRO A 155 12.69 2.37 -15.25
C PRO A 155 14.19 2.17 -15.00
N VAL A 156 14.52 1.41 -13.95
CA VAL A 156 15.90 1.05 -13.63
C VAL A 156 16.28 -0.24 -14.37
N PRO A 157 17.42 -0.30 -15.09
CA PRO A 157 17.86 -1.52 -15.76
C PRO A 157 18.10 -2.68 -14.79
N ALA A 158 17.77 -3.92 -15.19
CA ALA A 158 17.98 -5.09 -14.34
C ALA A 158 19.46 -5.35 -14.01
N ASP A 159 20.39 -4.89 -14.85
CA ASP A 159 21.84 -4.97 -14.62
C ASP A 159 22.38 -3.85 -13.71
N ASP A 160 21.52 -2.93 -13.23
CA ASP A 160 21.91 -1.95 -12.20
C ASP A 160 22.40 -2.70 -10.94
N PRO A 161 23.59 -2.37 -10.40
CA PRO A 161 24.13 -3.03 -9.22
C PRO A 161 23.20 -3.07 -8.01
N ARG A 162 22.31 -2.08 -7.87
CA ARG A 162 21.32 -2.00 -6.79
C ARG A 162 20.20 -3.03 -6.98
N VAL A 163 19.72 -3.18 -8.21
CA VAL A 163 18.73 -4.21 -8.57
C VAL A 163 19.35 -5.60 -8.35
N GLN A 164 20.61 -5.79 -8.74
CA GLN A 164 21.36 -7.03 -8.49
C GLN A 164 21.61 -7.31 -7.00
N ALA A 165 21.61 -6.28 -6.16
CA ALA A 165 21.71 -6.38 -4.71
C ALA A 165 20.36 -6.65 -4.01
N GLY A 166 19.25 -6.69 -4.76
CA GLY A 166 17.91 -6.94 -4.22
C GLY A 166 17.16 -5.69 -3.78
N GLU A 167 17.62 -4.49 -4.13
CA GLU A 167 16.87 -3.25 -3.89
C GLU A 167 15.60 -3.20 -4.75
N VAL A 168 14.52 -2.69 -4.16
CA VAL A 168 13.19 -2.62 -4.78
C VAL A 168 12.97 -1.24 -5.37
N PHE A 169 12.65 -1.22 -6.65
CA PHE A 169 12.30 -0.01 -7.41
C PHE A 169 10.84 -0.09 -7.84
N ASP A 170 10.24 1.04 -8.20
CA ASP A 170 8.86 1.05 -8.68
C ASP A 170 8.76 0.53 -10.12
N ARG A 171 9.81 0.74 -10.94
CA ARG A 171 9.86 0.27 -12.33
C ARG A 171 11.24 -0.32 -12.66
N VAL A 172 11.25 -1.52 -13.21
CA VAL A 172 12.48 -2.24 -13.60
C VAL A 172 12.40 -2.65 -15.07
N ALA A 173 13.45 -2.37 -15.84
CA ALA A 173 13.57 -2.81 -17.23
C ALA A 173 14.36 -4.12 -17.32
N ALA A 174 13.70 -5.19 -17.77
CA ALA A 174 14.28 -6.53 -17.87
C ALA A 174 13.75 -7.26 -19.11
N GLU A 175 14.60 -8.04 -19.78
CA GLU A 175 14.24 -8.83 -20.98
C GLU A 175 13.46 -8.07 -22.08
N GLY A 176 13.72 -6.77 -22.25
CA GLY A 176 13.04 -5.93 -23.23
C GLY A 176 11.63 -5.48 -22.84
N ASN A 177 11.17 -5.77 -21.61
CA ASN A 177 9.94 -5.25 -21.02
C ASN A 177 10.25 -4.26 -19.89
N VAL A 178 9.27 -3.42 -19.57
CA VAL A 178 9.27 -2.61 -18.35
C VAL A 178 8.26 -3.23 -17.39
N PHE A 179 8.72 -3.54 -16.18
CA PHE A 179 7.93 -4.13 -15.13
C PHE A 179 7.64 -3.07 -14.07
N ALA A 180 6.36 -2.74 -13.89
CA ALA A 180 5.89 -1.82 -12.86
C ALA A 180 5.42 -2.59 -11.63
N ARG A 181 5.80 -2.12 -10.44
CA ARG A 181 5.43 -2.75 -9.17
C ARG A 181 3.92 -2.72 -8.99
N ALA A 182 3.34 -3.83 -8.52
CA ALA A 182 1.90 -3.98 -8.32
C ALA A 182 1.26 -2.81 -7.55
N SER A 183 1.92 -2.34 -6.48
CA SER A 183 1.45 -1.21 -5.67
C SER A 183 1.42 0.15 -6.39
N THR A 184 1.98 0.25 -7.59
CA THR A 184 2.05 1.49 -8.39
C THR A 184 1.16 1.44 -9.64
N VAL A 185 0.43 0.35 -9.84
CA VAL A 185 -0.42 0.12 -11.01
C VAL A 185 -1.88 0.00 -10.56
N ASP A 186 -2.76 0.83 -11.12
CA ASP A 186 -4.19 0.85 -10.75
C ASP A 186 -4.92 -0.48 -11.10
N SER A 187 -4.47 -1.19 -12.14
CA SER A 187 -4.84 -2.58 -12.42
C SER A 187 -3.97 -3.16 -13.55
N PRO A 188 -3.34 -4.33 -13.38
CA PRO A 188 -2.61 -4.97 -14.47
C PRO A 188 -3.58 -5.56 -15.51
N HIS A 189 -3.82 -4.83 -16.59
CA HIS A 189 -4.57 -5.34 -17.74
C HIS A 189 -3.61 -5.99 -18.74
N ASP A 190 -3.96 -7.19 -19.22
CA ASP A 190 -3.29 -7.89 -20.35
C ASP A 190 -1.77 -8.15 -20.21
N THR A 191 -1.28 -8.25 -18.96
CA THR A 191 0.14 -8.58 -18.74
C THR A 191 0.50 -9.98 -19.26
N GLN A 192 1.59 -10.04 -20.04
CA GLN A 192 2.15 -11.28 -20.59
C GLN A 192 3.34 -11.80 -19.78
N ALA A 193 3.78 -11.07 -18.76
CA ALA A 193 4.89 -11.47 -17.91
C ALA A 193 4.76 -10.84 -16.53
N ILE A 194 5.04 -11.64 -15.51
CA ILE A 194 5.14 -11.19 -14.13
C ILE A 194 6.58 -11.37 -13.69
N ARG A 195 7.17 -10.31 -13.13
CA ARG A 195 8.47 -10.38 -12.48
C ARG A 195 8.27 -10.43 -10.97
N PHE A 196 8.94 -11.36 -10.32
CA PHE A 196 8.96 -11.52 -8.87
C PHE A 196 10.33 -11.11 -8.36
N GLN A 197 10.37 -10.38 -7.25
CA GLN A 197 11.61 -10.05 -6.56
C GLN A 197 11.50 -10.43 -5.08
N ALA A 198 12.40 -11.28 -4.62
CA ALA A 198 12.43 -11.78 -3.26
C ALA A 198 13.32 -10.94 -2.36
N ASN A 199 13.04 -10.99 -1.05
CA ASN A 199 13.88 -10.42 0.02
C ASN A 199 15.23 -11.11 0.23
N ARG A 200 15.45 -12.23 -0.44
CA ARG A 200 16.71 -12.98 -0.42
C ARG A 200 16.96 -13.66 -1.77
N PRO A 201 18.18 -14.14 -2.03
CA PRO A 201 18.42 -14.95 -3.21
C PRO A 201 17.52 -16.19 -3.21
N LEU A 202 16.96 -16.51 -4.37
CA LEU A 202 16.14 -17.68 -4.57
C LEU A 202 17.00 -18.82 -5.11
N SER A 203 16.73 -20.05 -4.68
CA SER A 203 17.21 -21.25 -5.39
C SER A 203 16.38 -21.51 -6.65
N ASP A 204 16.93 -22.25 -7.61
CA ASP A 204 16.21 -22.56 -8.86
C ASP A 204 14.92 -23.35 -8.60
N GLU A 205 14.94 -24.23 -7.60
CA GLU A 205 13.77 -24.99 -7.13
C GLU A 205 12.68 -24.05 -6.58
N GLU A 206 13.05 -23.05 -5.80
CA GLU A 206 12.09 -22.07 -5.27
C GLU A 206 11.50 -21.19 -6.36
N ALA A 207 12.33 -20.70 -7.29
CA ALA A 207 11.84 -19.90 -8.40
C ALA A 207 10.87 -20.71 -9.29
N TYR A 208 11.18 -21.98 -9.55
CA TYR A 208 10.30 -22.88 -10.30
C TYR A 208 9.01 -23.20 -9.53
N ALA A 209 9.08 -23.42 -8.21
CA ALA A 209 7.89 -23.63 -7.38
C ALA A 209 6.99 -22.39 -7.40
N LEU A 210 7.57 -21.19 -7.29
CA LEU A 210 6.85 -19.91 -7.34
C LEU A 210 6.21 -19.66 -8.72
N SER A 211 6.88 -20.01 -9.83
CA SER A 211 6.24 -19.93 -11.14
C SER A 211 5.05 -20.90 -11.26
N GLY A 212 5.12 -22.06 -10.59
CA GLY A 212 3.98 -22.95 -10.39
C GLY A 212 2.76 -22.29 -9.71
N VAL A 213 2.99 -21.36 -8.76
CA VAL A 213 1.93 -20.62 -8.06
C VAL A 213 1.13 -19.75 -9.03
N VAL A 214 1.82 -19.07 -9.95
CA VAL A 214 1.19 -18.25 -11.00
C VAL A 214 0.25 -19.11 -11.86
N GLY A 215 0.71 -20.28 -12.27
CA GLY A 215 -0.09 -21.22 -13.07
C GLY A 215 -1.27 -21.81 -12.30
N TYR A 216 -1.10 -22.06 -11.00
CA TYR A 216 -2.15 -22.56 -10.11
C TYR A 216 -3.27 -21.54 -9.92
N ALA A 217 -2.91 -20.28 -9.64
CA ALA A 217 -3.84 -19.19 -9.39
C ALA A 217 -4.61 -18.80 -10.67
N ASN A 218 -3.91 -18.73 -11.80
CA ASN A 218 -4.46 -18.23 -13.07
C ASN A 218 -4.85 -19.35 -14.07
N ARG A 219 -5.09 -20.58 -13.58
CA ARG A 219 -5.43 -21.76 -14.41
C ARG A 219 -6.51 -21.49 -15.48
N ALA A 220 -7.55 -20.73 -15.13
CA ALA A 220 -8.66 -20.44 -16.02
C ALA A 220 -8.28 -19.54 -17.21
N ALA A 221 -7.24 -18.72 -17.03
CA ALA A 221 -6.72 -17.76 -17.99
C ALA A 221 -5.58 -18.34 -18.83
N ILE A 222 -4.64 -19.04 -18.17
CA ILE A 222 -3.34 -19.46 -18.75
C ILE A 222 -3.40 -20.85 -19.40
N GLY A 223 -4.45 -21.64 -19.14
CA GLY A 223 -4.66 -22.90 -19.86
C GLY A 223 -3.81 -24.09 -19.38
N GLY A 224 -3.21 -24.01 -18.19
CA GLY A 224 -2.71 -25.18 -17.44
C GLY A 224 -1.43 -25.82 -17.96
N GLU A 225 -0.74 -25.20 -18.92
CA GLU A 225 0.63 -25.57 -19.27
C GLU A 225 1.60 -25.05 -18.21
N PRO A 226 2.73 -25.74 -17.96
CA PRO A 226 3.80 -25.21 -17.13
C PRO A 226 4.24 -23.85 -17.72
N LEU A 227 4.25 -22.81 -16.90
CA LEU A 227 4.66 -21.47 -17.32
C LEU A 227 6.13 -21.44 -17.79
N ASP A 228 6.94 -22.38 -17.29
CA ASP A 228 8.34 -22.55 -17.67
C ASP A 228 8.65 -24.01 -18.01
N ASP A 229 9.60 -24.19 -18.94
CA ASP A 229 10.18 -25.49 -19.25
C ASP A 229 10.91 -26.04 -18.01
N PRO A 230 10.56 -27.24 -17.50
CA PRO A 230 11.22 -27.82 -16.33
C PRO A 230 12.73 -28.00 -16.48
N GLN A 231 13.24 -28.06 -17.72
CA GLN A 231 14.67 -28.15 -18.01
C GLN A 231 15.37 -26.80 -18.05
N ARG A 232 14.61 -25.70 -18.14
CA ARG A 232 15.13 -24.34 -18.34
C ARG A 232 14.86 -23.43 -17.16
N GLY A 233 13.81 -23.71 -16.38
CA GLY A 233 13.37 -22.88 -15.25
C GLY A 233 12.82 -21.52 -15.69
N PRO A 234 12.28 -20.72 -14.75
CA PRO A 234 11.91 -19.35 -15.02
C PRO A 234 13.13 -18.50 -15.42
N ALA A 235 12.90 -17.50 -16.27
CA ALA A 235 13.96 -16.60 -16.68
C ALA A 235 14.43 -15.75 -15.50
N ARG A 236 15.73 -15.81 -15.17
CA ARG A 236 16.32 -15.02 -14.08
C ARG A 236 17.04 -13.80 -14.63
N ASP A 237 16.68 -12.64 -14.10
CA ASP A 237 17.35 -11.37 -14.36
C ASP A 237 18.27 -10.94 -13.20
N THR A 238 18.02 -11.41 -11.97
CA THR A 238 18.91 -11.21 -10.80
C THR A 238 18.94 -12.48 -9.91
N PRO A 239 19.85 -12.58 -8.93
CA PRO A 239 19.80 -13.65 -7.92
C PRO A 239 18.53 -13.64 -7.05
N TYR A 240 17.86 -12.49 -6.98
CA TYR A 240 16.67 -12.24 -6.14
C TYR A 240 15.38 -12.28 -6.96
N SER A 241 15.45 -12.35 -8.29
CA SER A 241 14.27 -12.20 -9.13
C SER A 241 14.21 -13.17 -10.29
N PHE A 242 12.98 -13.43 -10.72
CA PHE A 242 12.69 -14.22 -11.89
C PHE A 242 11.44 -13.70 -12.58
N ILE A 243 11.30 -14.03 -13.85
CA ILE A 243 10.20 -13.62 -14.71
C ILE A 243 9.42 -14.86 -15.13
N ALA A 244 8.15 -14.91 -14.76
CA ALA A 244 7.20 -15.91 -15.21
C ALA A 244 6.43 -15.36 -16.42
N ARG A 245 6.55 -16.02 -17.57
CA ARG A 245 5.84 -15.60 -18.79
C ARG A 245 4.47 -16.24 -18.85
N ILE A 246 3.44 -15.41 -18.96
CA ILE A 246 2.06 -15.85 -19.02
C ILE A 246 1.62 -15.94 -20.48
N ASP A 247 1.33 -17.16 -20.93
CA ASP A 247 0.66 -17.34 -22.21
C ASP A 247 -0.83 -16.97 -22.09
N THR A 248 -1.18 -15.75 -22.53
CA THR A 248 -2.55 -15.24 -22.57
C THR A 248 -3.27 -15.50 -23.90
N ASN A 249 -2.73 -16.36 -24.79
CA ASN A 249 -3.26 -16.61 -26.15
C ASN A 249 -4.73 -17.09 -26.22
N LYS A 250 -5.41 -17.27 -25.09
CA LYS A 250 -6.83 -17.64 -25.00
C LYS A 250 -7.78 -16.48 -24.67
N GLY A 251 -7.29 -15.23 -24.65
CA GLY A 251 -8.13 -14.03 -24.50
C GLY A 251 -8.89 -13.96 -23.18
N ARG A 252 -8.40 -14.67 -22.16
CA ARG A 252 -8.96 -14.67 -20.80
C ARG A 252 -7.96 -13.98 -19.89
N GLN A 253 -8.41 -12.94 -19.21
CA GLN A 253 -7.60 -12.23 -18.24
C GLN A 253 -7.46 -13.05 -16.95
N GLY A 254 -6.26 -13.01 -16.38
CA GLY A 254 -5.99 -13.53 -15.04
C GLY A 254 -6.70 -12.67 -13.99
N ASP A 255 -7.01 -13.28 -12.85
CA ASP A 255 -7.53 -12.57 -11.68
C ASP A 255 -6.33 -12.24 -10.79
N PHE A 256 -5.64 -11.14 -11.14
CA PHE A 256 -4.36 -10.78 -10.54
C PHE A 256 -4.48 -10.33 -9.09
N GLU A 257 -5.59 -9.67 -8.72
CA GLU A 257 -5.88 -9.31 -7.32
C GLU A 257 -6.06 -10.56 -6.45
N LYS A 258 -6.82 -11.54 -6.94
CA LYS A 258 -6.92 -12.84 -6.26
C LYS A 258 -5.59 -13.58 -6.21
N PHE A 259 -4.81 -13.51 -7.28
CA PHE A 259 -3.48 -14.11 -7.30
C PHE A 259 -2.58 -13.52 -6.21
N GLU A 260 -2.48 -12.20 -6.11
CA GLU A 260 -1.68 -11.51 -5.09
C GLU A 260 -2.10 -11.91 -3.67
N SER A 261 -3.40 -11.91 -3.38
CA SER A 261 -3.92 -12.30 -2.06
C SER A 261 -3.68 -13.77 -1.70
N MET A 262 -3.49 -14.65 -2.69
CA MET A 262 -3.25 -16.08 -2.47
C MET A 262 -1.78 -16.44 -2.24
N ILE A 263 -0.83 -15.61 -2.69
CA ILE A 263 0.61 -15.94 -2.62
C ILE A 263 1.09 -16.17 -1.18
N PRO A 264 0.79 -15.30 -0.20
CA PRO A 264 1.25 -15.53 1.18
C PRO A 264 0.75 -16.85 1.77
N ASP A 265 -0.51 -17.21 1.48
CA ASP A 265 -1.12 -18.45 1.96
C ASP A 265 -0.47 -19.68 1.29
N ILE A 266 -0.18 -19.62 -0.02
CA ILE A 266 0.47 -20.72 -0.72
C ILE A 266 1.92 -20.89 -0.30
N ILE A 267 2.66 -19.79 -0.06
CA ILE A 267 4.01 -19.87 0.48
C ILE A 267 3.97 -20.57 1.85
N SER A 268 3.01 -20.19 2.69
CA SER A 268 2.96 -20.65 4.07
C SER A 268 2.44 -22.08 4.22
N ASN A 269 1.31 -22.37 3.58
CA ASN A 269 0.53 -23.59 3.78
C ASN A 269 0.56 -24.54 2.57
N GLY A 270 1.19 -24.14 1.48
CA GLY A 270 1.10 -24.85 0.21
C GLY A 270 -0.27 -24.67 -0.45
N SER A 271 -0.52 -25.42 -1.52
CA SER A 271 -1.79 -25.39 -2.24
C SER A 271 -2.58 -26.67 -2.03
N ALA A 272 -3.91 -26.57 -1.95
CA ALA A 272 -4.77 -27.75 -2.01
C ALA A 272 -4.50 -28.59 -3.28
N PRO A 273 -4.46 -29.93 -3.19
CA PRO A 273 -4.25 -30.78 -4.34
C PRO A 273 -5.30 -30.56 -5.42
N ARG A 274 -4.87 -30.40 -6.67
CA ARG A 274 -5.79 -30.21 -7.81
C ARG A 274 -5.58 -31.25 -8.90
N SER A 275 -6.68 -31.80 -9.38
CA SER A 275 -6.68 -32.69 -10.55
C SER A 275 -6.39 -31.92 -11.84
N THR A 276 -5.35 -32.37 -12.55
CA THR A 276 -4.95 -31.91 -13.88
C THR A 276 -5.00 -33.07 -14.87
N LYS A 277 -4.91 -32.79 -16.18
CA LYS A 277 -4.91 -33.81 -17.24
C LYS A 277 -3.75 -34.83 -17.09
N GLY A 278 -2.69 -34.47 -16.35
CA GLY A 278 -1.51 -35.31 -16.09
C GLY A 278 -1.39 -35.83 -14.65
N GLY A 279 -2.45 -35.74 -13.83
CA GLY A 279 -2.44 -36.19 -12.43
C GLY A 279 -2.82 -35.10 -11.43
N THR A 280 -2.75 -35.41 -10.14
CA THR A 280 -2.96 -34.42 -9.06
C THR A 280 -1.67 -33.66 -8.80
N ARG A 281 -1.72 -32.33 -8.84
CA ARG A 281 -0.59 -31.45 -8.50
C ARG A 281 -0.94 -30.60 -7.29
N ALA A 282 -0.03 -30.53 -6.33
CA ALA A 282 -0.04 -29.60 -5.22
C ALA A 282 1.31 -28.89 -5.19
N ILE A 283 1.31 -27.64 -4.74
CA ILE A 283 2.50 -26.89 -4.39
C ILE A 283 2.72 -27.13 -2.89
N GLU A 284 3.90 -27.64 -2.54
CA GLU A 284 4.28 -27.82 -1.15
C GLU A 284 4.58 -26.46 -0.50
N PRO A 285 4.37 -26.31 0.83
CA PRO A 285 4.77 -25.11 1.53
C PRO A 285 6.28 -24.87 1.41
N PHE A 286 6.69 -23.60 1.39
CA PHE A 286 8.09 -23.24 1.32
C PHE A 286 8.76 -23.48 2.66
N ALA A 287 10.00 -23.99 2.64
CA ALA A 287 10.74 -24.29 3.86
C ALA A 287 11.01 -23.03 4.70
N ASP A 288 11.17 -21.89 4.03
CA ASP A 288 11.37 -20.59 4.64
C ASP A 288 10.09 -19.76 4.55
N GLN A 289 9.47 -19.57 5.71
CA GLN A 289 8.22 -18.84 5.87
C GLN A 289 8.45 -17.31 5.92
N ASP A 290 9.71 -16.88 6.02
CA ASP A 290 10.09 -15.46 5.96
C ASP A 290 10.35 -14.99 4.52
N LEU A 291 10.10 -15.84 3.52
CA LEU A 291 10.18 -15.47 2.11
C LEU A 291 9.13 -14.40 1.78
N LYS A 292 9.61 -13.23 1.33
CA LYS A 292 8.77 -12.10 0.90
C LYS A 292 8.99 -11.85 -0.58
N LEU A 293 7.92 -11.49 -1.28
CA LEU A 293 7.94 -11.24 -2.71
C LEU A 293 7.32 -9.88 -3.02
N GLU A 294 8.03 -9.10 -3.81
CA GLU A 294 7.49 -7.98 -4.56
C GLU A 294 7.09 -8.44 -5.96
N ILE A 295 5.90 -8.03 -6.39
CA ILE A 295 5.30 -8.46 -7.65
C ILE A 295 5.30 -7.27 -8.60
N TYR A 296 5.71 -7.54 -9.83
CA TYR A 296 5.74 -6.56 -10.89
C TYR A 296 5.04 -7.09 -12.14
N TYR A 297 4.27 -6.21 -12.78
CA TYR A 297 3.55 -6.49 -14.01
C TYR A 297 4.23 -5.82 -15.19
N ALA A 298 4.40 -6.56 -16.29
CA ALA A 298 4.83 -5.96 -17.54
C ALA A 298 3.81 -4.91 -18.03
N GLU A 299 4.34 -3.75 -18.45
CA GLU A 299 3.60 -2.66 -19.12
C GLU A 299 3.36 -2.91 -20.61
#